data_AF-A0A523AY90-F1
#
_entry.id   AF-A0A523AY90-F1
#
_cell.length_a   1.000
_cell.length_b   1.000
_cell.length_c   1.000
_cell.angle_alpha   90.00
_cell.angle_beta   90.00
_cell.angle_gamma   90.00
#
_symmetry.space_group_name_H-M   'P 1'
#
loop_
_entity.id
_entity.type
_entity.pdbx_description
1 polymer ?
#
loop_
_entity_poly.entity_id
_entity_poly.type
_entity_poly.pdbx_seq_one_letter_code
_entity_poly.pdbx_strand_id
1 'polypeptide(L)'
;TRGGTPLPLETRMVVLGQLVLGALVVMYLDELVSKYGFGSGIGLFILGGVATEVMWQALSPFRYGGELIGAIPFFLSSLVSGGALSDAFLRGGSNMLGVIATVAVFLVAVYAESMRVEIPIAYGRFGGIRGRYPLKFMYTSVIPVILAMAVFANLRLLTYFFPRLGFLDPYLNAPRGLTQVVGDPMRALIYFVLLVSLCVGFSVLWVSLAGMGPREVAESLDEAGFLIPGFRRDVRVMEQLLSRYIGGLAVLSGLAIGALSAVADFLGALGSGTGILLAVGITYSLYEEIARERVSEMFPALRRFLGE
;
A
#
# COMPACT_ATOMS: atom_id res chain seq x y z
N THR A 1 -33.85 4.97 -8.48
CA THR A 1 -33.94 6.11 -9.42
C THR A 1 -32.69 6.22 -10.27
N ARG A 2 -32.62 5.50 -11.41
CA ARG A 2 -31.65 5.77 -12.49
C ARG A 2 -32.27 5.40 -13.84
N GLY A 3 -33.25 6.19 -14.24
CA GLY A 3 -33.80 6.21 -15.61
C GLY A 3 -33.05 7.24 -16.44
N GLY A 4 -31.78 6.97 -16.73
CA GLY A 4 -31.06 7.71 -17.78
C GLY A 4 -31.44 7.09 -19.12
N THR A 5 -32.02 7.86 -20.03
CA THR A 5 -32.24 7.42 -21.41
C THR A 5 -30.90 6.92 -21.97
N PRO A 6 -30.85 5.74 -22.61
CA PRO A 6 -29.64 5.25 -23.25
C PRO A 6 -29.03 6.35 -24.13
N LEU A 7 -27.78 6.74 -23.86
CA LEU A 7 -27.09 7.79 -24.63
C LEU A 7 -27.19 7.51 -26.14
N PRO A 8 -27.32 8.54 -27.00
CA PRO A 8 -27.26 8.37 -28.46
C PRO A 8 -26.00 7.58 -28.86
N LEU A 9 -26.09 6.77 -29.91
CA LEU A 9 -24.99 5.91 -30.35
C LEU A 9 -23.71 6.72 -30.62
N GLU A 10 -23.86 7.91 -31.21
CA GLU A 10 -22.76 8.85 -31.48
C GLU A 10 -22.02 9.27 -30.20
N THR A 11 -22.76 9.65 -29.15
CA THR A 11 -22.16 10.04 -27.86
C THR A 11 -21.42 8.88 -27.22
N ARG A 12 -21.92 7.64 -27.33
CA ARG A 12 -21.22 6.47 -26.80
C ARG A 12 -19.91 6.20 -27.52
N MET A 13 -19.89 6.34 -28.84
CA MET A 13 -18.66 6.17 -29.63
C MET A 13 -17.62 7.24 -29.29
N VAL A 14 -18.05 8.49 -29.07
CA VAL A 14 -17.16 9.57 -28.61
C VAL A 14 -16.62 9.29 -27.22
N VAL A 15 -17.45 8.89 -26.26
CA VAL A 15 -17.01 8.54 -24.90
C VAL A 15 -16.06 7.35 -24.92
N LEU A 16 -16.33 6.33 -25.74
CA LEU A 16 -15.43 5.18 -25.90
C LEU A 16 -14.08 5.61 -26.48
N GLY A 17 -14.08 6.47 -27.50
CA GLY A 17 -12.86 7.07 -28.05
C GLY A 17 -12.08 7.88 -27.00
N GLN A 18 -12.77 8.68 -26.18
CA GLN A 18 -12.15 9.45 -25.08
C GLN A 18 -11.54 8.54 -24.01
N LEU A 19 -12.20 7.44 -23.64
CA LEU A 19 -11.68 6.47 -22.67
C LEU A 19 -10.46 5.72 -23.20
N VAL A 20 -10.49 5.30 -24.47
CA VAL A 20 -9.34 4.64 -25.12
C VAL A 20 -8.15 5.60 -25.21
N LEU A 21 -8.39 6.84 -25.64
CA LEU A 21 -7.33 7.85 -25.72
C LEU A 21 -6.77 8.19 -24.33
N GLY A 22 -7.64 8.31 -23.31
CA GLY A 22 -7.22 8.51 -21.93
C GLY A 22 -6.35 7.36 -21.40
N ALA A 23 -6.75 6.11 -21.63
CA ALA A 23 -5.97 4.95 -21.24
C ALA A 23 -4.60 4.88 -21.94
N LEU A 24 -4.56 5.22 -23.23
CA LEU A 24 -3.34 5.29 -24.02
C LEU A 24 -2.39 6.38 -23.51
N VAL A 25 -2.92 7.56 -23.15
CA VAL A 25 -2.12 8.63 -22.52
C VAL A 25 -1.51 8.16 -21.20
N VAL A 26 -2.29 7.53 -20.32
CA VAL A 26 -1.78 7.02 -19.03
C VAL A 26 -0.68 5.98 -19.25
N MET A 27 -0.84 5.07 -20.22
CA MET A 27 0.17 4.08 -20.57
C MET A 27 1.48 4.73 -21.06
N TYR A 28 1.39 5.72 -21.95
CA TYR A 28 2.58 6.45 -22.42
C TYR A 28 3.26 7.26 -21.32
N LEU A 29 2.50 7.84 -20.39
CA LEU A 29 3.08 8.52 -19.24
C LEU A 29 3.80 7.55 -18.31
N ASP A 30 3.29 6.33 -18.13
CA ASP A 30 3.99 5.30 -17.36
C ASP A 30 5.33 4.90 -18.01
N GLU A 31 5.37 4.73 -19.33
CA GLU A 31 6.63 4.49 -20.06
C GLU A 31 7.60 5.66 -19.95
N LEU A 32 7.11 6.89 -20.04
CA LEU A 32 7.94 8.10 -19.96
C LEU A 32 8.59 8.23 -18.58
N VAL A 33 7.81 8.04 -17.51
CA VAL A 33 8.33 8.06 -16.14
C VAL A 33 9.33 6.92 -15.95
N SER A 34 9.03 5.72 -16.42
CA SER A 34 9.91 4.57 -16.23
C SER A 34 11.24 4.69 -16.99
N LYS A 35 11.28 5.46 -18.09
CA LYS A 35 12.51 5.68 -18.89
C LYS A 35 13.33 6.90 -18.47
N TYR A 36 12.67 7.98 -18.05
CA TYR A 36 13.31 9.29 -17.83
C TYR A 36 13.11 9.85 -16.42
N GLY A 37 12.27 9.23 -15.61
CA GLY A 37 11.99 9.61 -14.23
C GLY A 37 12.54 8.60 -13.22
N PHE A 38 12.12 8.77 -11.97
CA PHE A 38 12.47 7.88 -10.86
C PHE A 38 11.23 7.03 -10.50
N GLY A 39 11.43 5.72 -10.34
CA GLY A 39 10.37 4.78 -9.99
C GLY A 39 9.40 4.45 -11.12
N SER A 40 8.29 3.81 -10.74
CA SER A 40 7.22 3.41 -11.66
C SER A 40 6.16 4.50 -11.80
N GLY A 41 5.75 4.80 -13.04
CA GLY A 41 4.69 5.78 -13.32
C GLY A 41 3.34 5.39 -12.73
N ILE A 42 2.95 4.12 -12.80
CA ILE A 42 1.75 3.59 -12.12
C ILE A 42 1.78 3.89 -10.62
N GLY A 43 2.93 3.71 -9.97
CA GLY A 43 3.12 4.03 -8.56
C GLY A 43 2.86 5.50 -8.26
N LEU A 44 3.43 6.42 -9.05
CA LEU A 44 3.21 7.86 -8.90
C LEU A 44 1.75 8.26 -9.10
N PHE A 45 1.04 7.65 -10.05
CA PHE A 45 -0.39 7.91 -10.25
C PHE A 45 -1.24 7.43 -9.07
N ILE A 46 -0.94 6.27 -8.50
CA ILE A 46 -1.61 5.78 -7.28
C ILE A 46 -1.36 6.73 -6.12
N LEU A 47 -0.11 7.14 -5.91
CA LEU A 47 0.27 8.10 -4.87
C LEU A 47 -0.46 9.42 -5.03
N GLY A 48 -0.47 10.00 -6.24
CA GLY A 48 -1.18 11.25 -6.53
C GLY A 48 -2.69 11.12 -6.33
N GLY A 49 -3.29 9.99 -6.71
CA GLY A 49 -4.71 9.72 -6.50
C GLY A 49 -5.08 9.67 -5.01
N VAL A 50 -4.32 8.92 -4.20
CA VAL A 50 -4.53 8.86 -2.75
C VAL A 50 -4.30 10.22 -2.11
N ALA A 51 -3.21 10.90 -2.45
CA ALA A 51 -2.91 12.23 -1.91
C ALA A 51 -4.02 13.24 -2.24
N THR A 52 -4.52 13.22 -3.47
CA THR A 52 -5.67 14.06 -3.88
C THR A 52 -6.90 13.75 -3.05
N GLU A 53 -7.23 12.48 -2.85
CA GLU A 53 -8.40 12.08 -2.06
C GLU A 53 -8.29 12.52 -0.60
N VAL A 54 -7.13 12.31 0.04
CA VAL A 54 -6.86 12.76 1.41
C VAL A 54 -7.01 14.27 1.53
N MET A 55 -6.37 15.02 0.61
CA MET A 55 -6.42 16.48 0.60
C MET A 55 -7.84 17.00 0.35
N TRP A 56 -8.58 16.37 -0.56
CA TRP A 56 -9.96 16.73 -0.85
C TRP A 56 -10.88 16.50 0.35
N GLN A 57 -10.79 15.35 0.99
CA GLN A 57 -11.58 15.02 2.17
C GLN A 57 -11.22 15.90 3.38
N ALA A 58 -9.95 16.31 3.51
CA ALA A 58 -9.50 17.16 4.60
C ALA A 58 -9.87 18.65 4.40
N LEU A 59 -9.63 19.20 3.21
CA LEU A 59 -9.57 20.65 2.96
C LEU A 59 -10.61 21.18 1.97
N SER A 60 -11.48 20.34 1.38
CA SER A 60 -12.44 20.83 0.39
C SER A 60 -13.33 21.96 0.94
N PRO A 61 -13.37 23.14 0.28
CA PRO A 61 -14.19 24.28 0.71
C PRO A 61 -15.64 24.19 0.20
N PHE A 62 -15.93 23.18 -0.63
CA PHE A 62 -17.23 23.03 -1.27
C PHE A 62 -18.30 22.59 -0.27
N ARG A 63 -19.52 23.08 -0.50
CA ARG A 63 -20.71 22.73 0.28
C ARG A 63 -21.64 21.85 -0.53
N TYR A 64 -22.15 20.80 0.09
CA TYR A 64 -23.18 19.94 -0.49
C TYR A 64 -24.33 19.84 0.51
N GLY A 65 -25.56 20.16 0.09
CA GLY A 65 -26.72 20.17 0.99
C GLY A 65 -26.68 21.22 2.11
N GLY A 66 -25.85 22.26 1.97
CA GLY A 66 -25.71 23.34 2.97
C GLY A 66 -24.55 23.15 3.96
N GLU A 67 -23.96 21.94 4.03
CA GLU A 67 -22.82 21.64 4.89
C GLU A 67 -21.50 21.57 4.12
N LEU A 68 -20.38 21.90 4.78
CA LEU A 68 -19.05 21.72 4.20
C LEU A 68 -18.67 20.23 4.17
N ILE A 69 -18.08 19.81 3.05
CA ILE A 69 -17.63 18.44 2.83
C ILE A 69 -16.30 18.19 3.56
N GLY A 70 -15.39 19.16 3.52
CA GLY A 70 -14.06 19.05 4.12
C GLY A 70 -14.10 19.00 5.64
N ALA A 71 -13.37 18.05 6.23
CA ALA A 71 -13.29 17.88 7.68
C ALA A 71 -12.82 19.14 8.42
N ILE A 72 -11.74 19.77 7.93
CA ILE A 72 -11.13 20.95 8.57
C ILE A 72 -12.02 22.19 8.38
N PRO A 73 -12.45 22.56 7.15
CA PRO A 73 -13.37 23.69 6.97
C PRO A 73 -14.69 23.54 7.74
N PHE A 74 -15.25 22.33 7.83
CA PHE A 74 -16.46 22.07 8.61
C PHE A 74 -16.22 22.30 10.11
N PHE A 75 -15.12 21.79 10.65
CA PHE A 75 -14.73 22.01 12.04
C PHE A 75 -14.59 23.51 12.36
N LEU A 76 -13.91 24.27 11.50
CA LEU A 76 -13.79 25.73 11.66
C LEU A 76 -15.16 26.42 11.62
N SER A 77 -16.02 26.03 10.67
CA SER A 77 -17.37 26.60 10.57
C SER A 77 -18.24 26.27 11.80
N SER A 78 -18.08 25.08 12.38
CA SER A 78 -18.79 24.65 13.58
C SER A 78 -18.31 25.41 14.82
N LEU A 79 -17.00 25.70 14.90
CA LEU A 79 -16.41 26.49 15.98
C LEU A 79 -16.89 27.96 15.94
N VAL A 80 -16.98 28.55 14.74
CA VAL A 80 -17.43 29.93 14.55
C VAL A 80 -18.95 30.08 14.75
N SER A 81 -19.73 29.08 14.35
CA SER A 81 -21.20 29.11 14.47
C SER A 81 -21.72 28.65 15.83
N GLY A 82 -20.85 28.19 16.74
CA GLY A 82 -21.25 27.70 18.07
C GLY A 82 -22.00 26.35 18.02
N GLY A 83 -21.81 25.56 16.96
CA GLY A 83 -22.42 24.23 16.82
C GLY A 83 -21.84 23.21 17.80
N ALA A 84 -22.54 22.09 17.98
CA ALA A 84 -22.07 21.00 18.84
C ALA A 84 -20.74 20.43 18.29
N LEU A 85 -19.66 20.61 19.04
CA LEU A 85 -18.33 20.10 18.66
C LEU A 85 -18.33 18.59 18.46
N SER A 86 -19.19 17.84 19.16
CA SER A 86 -19.36 16.40 18.99
C SER A 86 -19.70 16.01 17.55
N ASP A 87 -20.49 16.84 16.86
CA ASP A 87 -20.96 16.55 15.51
C ASP A 87 -19.81 16.72 14.51
N ALA A 88 -18.90 17.67 14.74
CA ALA A 88 -17.69 17.84 13.93
C ALA A 88 -16.69 16.68 14.05
N PHE A 89 -16.73 15.92 15.16
CA PHE A 89 -15.86 14.76 15.38
C PHE A 89 -16.47 13.44 14.92
N LEU A 90 -17.80 13.25 15.04
CA LEU A 90 -18.45 11.94 14.83
C LEU A 90 -19.41 11.88 13.63
N ARG A 91 -19.51 12.94 12.82
CA ARG A 91 -20.35 12.93 11.59
C ARG A 91 -20.02 11.74 10.68
N GLY A 92 -21.04 11.22 9.99
CA GLY A 92 -20.87 10.32 8.85
C GLY A 92 -20.21 11.04 7.67
N GLY A 93 -19.10 10.49 7.16
CA GLY A 93 -18.28 11.09 6.11
C GLY A 93 -16.95 11.62 6.65
N SER A 94 -16.40 12.66 6.03
CA SER A 94 -15.15 13.29 6.47
C SER A 94 -15.39 14.07 7.77
N ASN A 95 -14.66 13.69 8.82
CA ASN A 95 -14.75 14.27 10.15
C ASN A 95 -13.34 14.50 10.74
N MET A 96 -13.24 15.26 11.84
CA MET A 96 -11.94 15.59 12.43
C MET A 96 -11.25 14.36 13.04
N LEU A 97 -12.02 13.36 13.49
CA LEU A 97 -11.49 12.08 13.92
C LEU A 97 -10.74 11.36 12.78
N GLY A 98 -11.30 11.39 11.57
CA GLY A 98 -10.68 10.83 10.38
C GLY A 98 -9.36 11.51 10.03
N VAL A 99 -9.25 12.83 10.18
CA VAL A 99 -7.98 13.57 10.00
C VAL A 99 -6.93 13.06 11.00
N ILE A 100 -7.29 12.98 12.29
CA ILE A 100 -6.38 12.50 13.34
C ILE A 100 -5.98 11.04 13.08
N ALA A 101 -6.94 10.20 12.70
CA ALA A 101 -6.70 8.80 12.35
C ALA A 101 -5.75 8.68 11.15
N THR A 102 -5.90 9.54 10.13
CA THR A 102 -5.02 9.57 8.95
C THR A 102 -3.58 9.87 9.35
N VAL A 103 -3.37 10.90 10.18
CA VAL A 103 -2.04 11.27 10.66
C VAL A 103 -1.44 10.15 11.51
N ALA A 104 -2.23 9.57 12.43
CA ALA A 104 -1.77 8.47 13.28
C ALA A 104 -1.38 7.23 12.46
N VAL A 105 -2.24 6.80 11.54
CA VAL A 105 -1.98 5.67 10.64
C VAL A 105 -0.77 5.94 9.76
N PHE A 106 -0.64 7.16 9.21
CA PHE A 106 0.50 7.55 8.39
C PHE A 106 1.82 7.41 9.16
N LEU A 107 1.89 7.91 10.41
CA LEU A 107 3.08 7.80 11.24
C LEU A 107 3.42 6.33 11.57
N VAL A 108 2.41 5.52 11.91
CA VAL A 108 2.60 4.09 12.19
C VAL A 108 3.05 3.34 10.93
N ALA A 109 2.48 3.66 9.77
CA ALA A 109 2.86 3.07 8.50
C ALA A 109 4.32 3.43 8.13
N VAL A 110 4.71 4.70 8.28
CA VAL A 110 6.11 5.14 8.05
C VAL A 110 7.07 4.42 9.00
N TYR A 111 6.71 4.29 10.27
CA TYR A 111 7.51 3.53 11.23
C TYR A 111 7.65 2.06 10.83
N ALA A 112 6.56 1.40 10.47
CA ALA A 112 6.57 0.00 10.03
C ALA A 112 7.39 -0.22 8.75
N GLU A 113 7.27 0.68 7.76
CA GLU A 113 8.03 0.61 6.51
C GLU A 113 9.53 0.84 6.71
N SER A 114 9.89 1.68 7.69
CA SER A 114 11.29 1.98 8.02
C SER A 114 12.02 0.84 8.76
N MET A 115 11.27 -0.09 9.37
CA MET A 115 11.83 -1.14 10.21
C MET A 115 12.60 -2.17 9.37
N ARG A 116 13.80 -2.55 9.84
CA ARG A 116 14.68 -3.52 9.18
C ARG A 116 15.11 -4.60 10.17
N VAL A 117 15.12 -5.84 9.69
CA VAL A 117 15.66 -7.00 10.40
C VAL A 117 17.06 -7.27 9.84
N GLU A 118 18.07 -7.10 10.69
CA GLU A 118 19.46 -7.29 10.31
C GLU A 118 19.90 -8.73 10.58
N ILE A 119 20.29 -9.46 9.52
CA ILE A 119 20.85 -10.81 9.65
C ILE A 119 22.37 -10.70 9.71
N PRO A 120 23.04 -11.29 10.73
CA PRO A 120 24.48 -11.30 10.79
C PRO A 120 25.06 -12.21 9.70
N ILE A 121 25.93 -11.65 8.87
CA ILE A 121 26.65 -12.37 7.80
C ILE A 121 28.14 -12.06 7.89
N ALA A 122 29.01 -12.90 7.36
CA ALA A 122 30.44 -12.62 7.30
C ALA A 122 30.87 -12.48 5.84
N TYR A 123 31.92 -11.69 5.58
CA TYR A 123 32.61 -11.77 4.32
C TYR A 123 33.69 -12.84 4.43
N GLY A 124 33.60 -13.88 3.61
CA GLY A 124 34.59 -14.95 3.69
C GLY A 124 35.75 -14.84 2.70
N ARG A 125 35.79 -13.80 1.85
CA ARG A 125 36.95 -13.52 0.97
C ARG A 125 38.05 -12.72 1.67
N PHE A 126 37.70 -11.88 2.64
CA PHE A 126 38.63 -11.12 3.48
C PHE A 126 38.31 -11.45 4.94
N GLY A 127 38.98 -12.47 5.48
CA GLY A 127 38.67 -13.05 6.79
C GLY A 127 38.55 -11.99 7.89
N GLY A 128 37.39 -11.93 8.54
CA GLY A 128 37.17 -11.18 9.78
C GLY A 128 36.19 -10.01 9.71
N ILE A 129 35.82 -9.52 8.53
CA ILE A 129 34.81 -8.45 8.42
C ILE A 129 33.41 -9.07 8.54
N ARG A 130 32.79 -8.90 9.71
CA ARG A 130 31.38 -9.24 9.95
C ARG A 130 30.52 -8.10 9.43
N GLY A 131 29.63 -8.42 8.49
CA GLY A 131 28.62 -7.51 7.95
C GLY A 131 27.25 -7.81 8.54
N ARG A 132 26.30 -6.91 8.31
CA ARG A 132 24.89 -7.15 8.59
C ARG A 132 24.13 -6.98 7.29
N TYR A 133 23.32 -7.95 6.92
CA TYR A 133 22.44 -7.87 5.75
C TYR A 133 21.06 -7.41 6.22
N PRO A 134 20.64 -6.17 5.89
CA PRO A 134 19.35 -5.66 6.31
C PRO A 134 18.25 -6.19 5.37
N LEU A 135 17.29 -6.93 5.92
CA LEU A 135 16.02 -7.22 5.28
C LEU A 135 14.96 -6.23 5.76
N LYS A 136 14.13 -5.71 4.87
CA LYS A 136 12.99 -4.87 5.27
C LYS A 136 11.97 -5.70 6.04
N PHE A 137 11.37 -5.13 7.09
CA PHE A 137 10.25 -5.77 7.78
C PHE A 137 9.07 -6.00 6.83
N MET A 138 8.72 -4.96 6.07
CA MET A 138 7.72 -5.01 5.01
C MET A 138 8.32 -5.62 3.74
N TYR A 139 8.69 -6.91 3.83
CA TYR A 139 9.48 -7.58 2.80
C TYR A 139 8.81 -7.58 1.42
N THR A 140 7.51 -7.87 1.36
CA THR A 140 6.74 -7.84 0.11
C THR A 140 6.21 -6.46 -0.27
N SER A 141 6.58 -5.41 0.47
CA SER A 141 6.03 -4.06 0.36
C SER A 141 4.49 -4.07 0.31
N VAL A 142 3.89 -3.09 -0.36
CA VAL A 142 2.44 -2.85 -0.40
C VAL A 142 1.65 -3.75 -1.35
N ILE A 143 2.33 -4.59 -2.14
CA ILE A 143 1.76 -5.41 -3.21
C ILE A 143 0.65 -6.37 -2.73
N PRO A 144 0.80 -7.09 -1.60
CA PRO A 144 -0.23 -8.05 -1.16
C PRO A 144 -1.60 -7.40 -0.95
N VAL A 145 -1.60 -6.15 -0.48
CA VAL A 145 -2.85 -5.42 -0.22
C VAL A 145 -3.47 -4.90 -1.52
N ILE A 146 -2.67 -4.52 -2.51
CA ILE A 146 -3.17 -4.21 -3.86
C ILE A 146 -3.90 -5.42 -4.44
N LEU A 147 -3.28 -6.61 -4.36
CA LEU A 147 -3.86 -7.85 -4.87
C LEU A 147 -5.14 -8.23 -4.12
N ALA A 148 -5.15 -8.12 -2.79
CA ALA A 148 -6.34 -8.37 -1.97
C ALA A 148 -7.50 -7.43 -2.36
N MET A 149 -7.22 -6.14 -2.55
CA MET A 149 -8.24 -5.18 -2.95
C MET A 149 -8.71 -5.36 -4.39
N ALA A 150 -7.85 -5.79 -5.29
CA ALA A 150 -8.24 -6.17 -6.65
C ALA A 150 -9.21 -7.37 -6.63
N VAL A 151 -8.94 -8.37 -5.79
CA VAL A 151 -9.88 -9.48 -5.57
C VAL A 151 -11.21 -8.98 -5.03
N PHE A 152 -11.22 -8.10 -4.02
CA PHE A 152 -12.46 -7.54 -3.49
C PHE A 152 -13.23 -6.75 -4.54
N ALA A 153 -12.55 -5.91 -5.32
CA ALA A 153 -13.17 -5.13 -6.39
C ALA A 153 -13.81 -6.05 -7.45
N ASN A 154 -13.12 -7.10 -7.87
CA ASN A 154 -13.64 -8.08 -8.83
C ASN A 154 -14.79 -8.91 -8.27
N LEU A 155 -14.71 -9.34 -7.00
CA LEU A 155 -15.82 -10.05 -6.35
C LEU A 155 -17.05 -9.16 -6.21
N ARG A 156 -16.89 -7.88 -5.86
CA ARG A 156 -17.99 -6.92 -5.86
C ARG A 156 -18.54 -6.69 -7.27
N LEU A 157 -17.69 -6.64 -8.29
CA LEU A 157 -18.16 -6.58 -9.68
C LEU A 157 -19.08 -7.78 -10.00
N LEU A 158 -18.71 -8.97 -9.57
CA LEU A 158 -19.51 -10.19 -9.77
C LEU A 158 -20.85 -10.15 -9.04
N THR A 159 -20.97 -9.50 -7.88
CA THR A 159 -22.28 -9.39 -7.19
C THR A 159 -23.29 -8.58 -8.00
N TYR A 160 -22.84 -7.63 -8.83
CA TYR A 160 -23.71 -6.90 -9.76
C TYR A 160 -24.22 -7.78 -10.90
N PHE A 161 -23.37 -8.67 -11.45
CA PHE A 161 -23.76 -9.59 -12.53
C PHE A 161 -24.58 -10.79 -12.01
N PHE A 162 -24.29 -11.23 -10.79
CA PHE A 162 -24.90 -12.41 -10.18
C PHE A 162 -25.53 -12.02 -8.83
N PRO A 163 -26.80 -11.57 -8.81
CA PRO A 163 -27.47 -11.12 -7.58
C PRO A 163 -27.53 -12.17 -6.47
N ARG A 164 -27.43 -13.46 -6.80
CA ARG A 164 -27.33 -14.56 -5.82
C ARG A 164 -26.11 -14.46 -4.91
N LEU A 165 -25.04 -13.79 -5.37
CA LEU A 165 -23.82 -13.54 -4.61
C LEU A 165 -23.88 -12.21 -3.82
N GLY A 166 -24.99 -11.47 -3.88
CA GLY A 166 -25.15 -10.18 -3.21
C GLY A 166 -24.94 -10.22 -1.69
N PHE A 167 -25.07 -11.38 -1.06
CA PHE A 167 -24.79 -11.57 0.36
C PHE A 167 -23.32 -11.28 0.75
N LEU A 168 -22.39 -11.32 -0.22
CA LEU A 168 -20.98 -11.03 0.02
C LEU A 168 -20.67 -9.53 0.12
N ASP A 169 -21.49 -8.68 -0.48
CA ASP A 169 -21.19 -7.24 -0.62
C ASP A 169 -20.95 -6.53 0.72
N PRO A 170 -21.72 -6.77 1.80
CA PRO A 170 -21.44 -6.17 3.10
C PRO A 170 -20.05 -6.56 3.65
N TYR A 171 -19.60 -7.80 3.43
CA TYR A 171 -18.35 -8.32 3.95
C TYR A 171 -17.13 -7.92 3.12
N LEU A 172 -17.32 -7.56 1.86
CA LEU A 172 -16.26 -7.08 1.00
C LEU A 172 -16.02 -5.58 1.18
N ASN A 173 -17.03 -4.81 1.59
CA ASN A 173 -16.93 -3.36 1.83
C ASN A 173 -16.44 -3.04 3.24
N ALA A 174 -15.36 -2.26 3.33
CA ALA A 174 -14.79 -1.82 4.59
C ALA A 174 -15.81 -0.97 5.40
N PRO A 175 -16.12 -1.32 6.66
CA PRO A 175 -16.90 -0.46 7.53
C PRO A 175 -16.04 0.74 7.93
N ARG A 176 -16.35 1.91 7.35
CA ARG A 176 -15.53 3.11 7.52
C ARG A 176 -16.04 3.93 8.71
N GLY A 177 -15.19 4.07 9.72
CA GLY A 177 -15.45 4.86 10.92
C GLY A 177 -16.04 4.07 12.09
N LEU A 178 -15.77 4.57 13.30
CA LEU A 178 -16.11 3.92 14.56
C LEU A 178 -17.59 3.62 14.71
N THR A 179 -18.46 4.50 14.21
CA THR A 179 -19.92 4.34 14.32
C THR A 179 -20.43 3.11 13.58
N GLN A 180 -19.85 2.79 12.41
CA GLN A 180 -20.22 1.60 11.64
C GLN A 180 -19.65 0.32 12.25
N VAL A 181 -18.46 0.39 12.81
CA VAL A 181 -17.80 -0.75 13.46
C VAL A 181 -18.52 -1.13 14.76
N VAL A 182 -18.94 -0.14 15.56
CA VAL A 182 -19.71 -0.36 16.79
C VAL A 182 -21.14 -0.82 16.47
N GLY A 183 -21.73 -0.33 15.38
CA GLY A 183 -23.05 -0.75 14.93
C GLY A 183 -23.10 -2.23 14.56
N ASP A 184 -22.14 -2.72 13.78
CA ASP A 184 -22.07 -4.10 13.32
C ASP A 184 -20.67 -4.74 13.54
N PRO A 185 -20.32 -5.10 14.79
CA PRO A 185 -18.97 -5.58 15.11
C PRO A 185 -18.64 -6.91 14.42
N MET A 186 -19.63 -7.77 14.20
CA MET A 186 -19.45 -9.05 13.52
C MET A 186 -19.02 -8.86 12.05
N ARG A 187 -19.61 -7.87 11.37
CA ARG A 187 -19.25 -7.53 9.99
C ARG A 187 -17.82 -7.01 9.90
N ALA A 188 -17.44 -6.14 10.82
CA ALA A 188 -16.07 -5.61 10.89
C ALA A 188 -15.05 -6.73 11.15
N LEU A 189 -15.35 -7.66 12.05
CA LEU A 189 -14.48 -8.81 12.33
C LEU A 189 -14.31 -9.71 11.10
N ILE A 190 -15.39 -10.02 10.39
CA ILE A 190 -15.33 -10.84 9.16
C ILE A 190 -14.47 -10.15 8.10
N TYR A 191 -14.69 -8.85 7.86
CA TYR A 191 -13.87 -8.07 6.93
C TYR A 191 -12.39 -8.08 7.32
N PHE A 192 -12.07 -7.88 8.61
CA PHE A 192 -10.70 -7.91 9.13
C PHE A 192 -10.02 -9.25 8.84
N VAL A 193 -10.66 -10.36 9.21
CA VAL A 193 -10.10 -11.71 9.01
C VAL A 193 -9.94 -12.02 7.53
N LEU A 194 -10.93 -11.67 6.71
CA LEU A 194 -10.89 -11.88 5.26
C LEU A 194 -9.74 -11.09 4.61
N LEU A 195 -9.60 -9.80 4.94
CA LEU A 195 -8.54 -8.96 4.39
C LEU A 195 -7.16 -9.46 4.84
N VAL A 196 -6.95 -9.68 6.15
CA VAL A 196 -5.66 -10.12 6.69
C VAL A 196 -5.25 -11.47 6.11
N SER A 197 -6.18 -12.44 6.04
CA SER A 197 -5.87 -13.76 5.49
C SER A 197 -5.47 -13.69 4.01
N LEU A 198 -6.16 -12.87 3.19
CA LEU A 198 -5.78 -12.62 1.80
C LEU A 198 -4.43 -11.93 1.69
N CYS A 199 -4.14 -10.95 2.55
CA CYS A 199 -2.86 -10.24 2.53
C CYS A 199 -1.70 -11.17 2.90
N VAL A 200 -1.88 -12.05 3.90
CA VAL A 200 -0.88 -13.08 4.25
C VAL A 200 -0.69 -14.06 3.11
N GLY A 201 -1.78 -14.59 2.54
CA GLY A 201 -1.72 -15.51 1.41
C GLY A 201 -0.99 -14.91 0.21
N PHE A 202 -1.35 -13.67 -0.18
CA PHE A 202 -0.69 -12.98 -1.27
C PHE A 202 0.75 -12.60 -0.96
N SER A 203 1.10 -12.27 0.28
CA SER A 203 2.49 -12.00 0.63
C SER A 203 3.36 -13.24 0.47
N VAL A 204 2.94 -14.39 0.99
CA VAL A 204 3.69 -15.64 0.83
C VAL A 204 3.80 -16.04 -0.64
N LEU A 205 2.70 -15.92 -1.41
CA LEU A 205 2.73 -16.19 -2.85
C LEU A 205 3.67 -15.23 -3.57
N TRP A 206 3.67 -13.95 -3.22
CA TRP A 206 4.52 -12.95 -3.86
C TRP A 206 6.01 -13.24 -3.68
N VAL A 207 6.43 -13.65 -2.48
CA VAL A 207 7.82 -14.07 -2.22
C VAL A 207 8.26 -15.20 -3.16
N SER A 208 7.39 -16.18 -3.37
CA SER A 208 7.70 -17.31 -4.25
C SER A 208 7.65 -16.98 -5.75
N LEU A 209 6.78 -16.06 -6.16
CA LEU A 209 6.56 -15.75 -7.58
C LEU A 209 7.50 -14.65 -8.11
N ALA A 210 7.91 -13.72 -7.25
CA ALA A 210 8.71 -12.56 -7.64
C ALA A 210 10.23 -12.84 -7.64
N GLY A 211 10.66 -14.09 -7.48
CA GLY A 211 12.08 -14.44 -7.38
C GLY A 211 12.77 -13.88 -6.13
N MET A 212 11.98 -13.53 -5.10
CA MET A 212 12.46 -13.06 -3.80
C MET A 212 12.50 -14.20 -2.77
N GLY A 213 12.55 -15.44 -3.24
CA GLY A 213 12.59 -16.59 -2.37
C GLY A 213 13.92 -16.72 -1.63
N PRO A 214 13.96 -17.55 -0.57
CA PRO A 214 15.18 -17.74 0.22
C PRO A 214 16.35 -18.29 -0.58
N ARG A 215 16.07 -19.07 -1.62
CA ARG A 215 17.08 -19.70 -2.46
C ARG A 215 17.71 -18.68 -3.40
N GLU A 216 16.89 -17.85 -4.05
CA GLU A 216 17.35 -16.80 -4.96
C GLU A 216 18.20 -15.75 -4.22
N VAL A 217 17.79 -15.37 -3.00
CA VAL A 217 18.59 -14.49 -2.15
C VAL A 217 19.90 -15.17 -1.71
N ALA A 218 19.88 -16.47 -1.41
CA ALA A 218 21.09 -17.21 -1.08
C ALA A 218 22.07 -17.28 -2.27
N GLU A 219 21.58 -17.61 -3.46
CA GLU A 219 22.38 -17.64 -4.69
C GLU A 219 22.99 -16.25 -4.97
N SER A 220 22.20 -15.18 -4.86
CA SER A 220 22.68 -13.79 -5.02
C SER A 220 23.77 -13.41 -4.02
N LEU A 221 23.66 -13.87 -2.77
CA LEU A 221 24.67 -13.61 -1.73
C LEU A 221 25.97 -14.40 -1.95
N ASP A 222 25.88 -15.63 -2.45
CA ASP A 222 27.04 -16.45 -2.80
C ASP A 222 27.80 -15.86 -4.00
N GLU A 223 27.08 -15.42 -5.03
CA GLU A 223 27.64 -14.71 -6.19
C GLU A 223 28.36 -13.41 -5.77
N ALA A 224 27.78 -12.66 -4.84
CA ALA A 224 28.40 -11.48 -4.24
C ALA A 224 29.58 -11.79 -3.30
N GLY A 225 29.88 -13.08 -3.04
CA GLY A 225 31.03 -13.53 -2.25
C GLY A 225 30.85 -13.46 -0.74
N PHE A 226 29.62 -13.33 -0.24
CA PHE A 226 29.30 -13.39 1.19
C PHE A 226 29.34 -14.83 1.70
N LEU A 227 29.79 -15.02 2.95
CA LEU A 227 29.86 -16.33 3.60
C LEU A 227 29.29 -16.29 5.01
N ILE A 228 28.50 -17.30 5.38
CA ILE A 228 28.00 -17.38 6.76
C ILE A 228 29.17 -17.75 7.70
N PRO A 229 29.43 -16.99 8.78
CA PRO A 229 30.51 -17.31 9.70
C PRO A 229 30.25 -18.65 10.38
N GLY A 230 31.19 -19.59 10.24
CA GLY A 230 31.13 -20.91 10.89
C GLY A 230 30.74 -22.09 9.98
N PHE A 231 30.28 -21.85 8.75
CA PHE A 231 29.93 -22.92 7.80
C PHE A 231 30.78 -22.87 6.51
N ARG A 232 30.97 -24.03 5.86
CA ARG A 232 31.59 -24.10 4.51
C ARG A 232 30.65 -23.45 3.49
N ARG A 233 31.18 -23.03 2.33
CA ARG A 233 30.40 -22.54 1.16
C ARG A 233 29.34 -23.56 0.77
N ASP A 234 28.14 -23.39 1.28
CA ASP A 234 27.00 -24.22 0.94
C ASP A 234 25.74 -23.34 0.90
N VAL A 235 25.26 -23.11 -0.32
CA VAL A 235 24.04 -22.33 -0.62
C VAL A 235 22.85 -22.90 0.16
N ARG A 236 22.80 -24.22 0.37
CA ARG A 236 21.70 -24.89 1.08
C ARG A 236 21.62 -24.49 2.55
N VAL A 237 22.76 -24.27 3.19
CA VAL A 237 22.81 -23.84 4.61
C VAL A 237 22.33 -22.39 4.72
N MET A 238 22.71 -21.54 3.75
CA MET A 238 22.26 -20.16 3.69
C MET A 238 20.78 -20.04 3.37
N GLU A 239 20.27 -20.84 2.45
CA GLU A 239 18.84 -20.97 2.15
C GLU A 239 18.04 -21.37 3.39
N GLN A 240 18.49 -22.39 4.13
CA GLN A 240 17.80 -22.82 5.36
C GLN A 240 17.74 -21.70 6.41
N LEU A 241 18.84 -20.96 6.61
CA LEU A 241 18.85 -19.81 7.51
C LEU A 241 17.89 -18.73 7.04
N LEU A 242 18.01 -18.30 5.78
CA LEU A 242 17.19 -17.25 5.18
C LEU A 242 15.71 -17.63 5.11
N SER A 243 15.38 -18.90 4.92
CA SER A 243 13.99 -19.38 4.82
C SER A 243 13.20 -19.08 6.09
N ARG A 244 13.84 -19.19 7.26
CA ARG A 244 13.21 -18.88 8.54
C ARG A 244 12.94 -17.38 8.69
N TYR A 245 13.85 -16.53 8.21
CA TYR A 245 13.69 -15.08 8.27
C TYR A 245 12.72 -14.58 7.20
N ILE A 246 12.94 -14.91 5.92
CA ILE A 246 12.13 -14.45 4.79
C ILE A 246 10.71 -15.00 4.88
N GLY A 247 10.54 -16.29 5.20
CA GLY A 247 9.20 -16.87 5.40
C GLY A 247 8.45 -16.22 6.57
N GLY A 248 9.15 -15.97 7.68
CA GLY A 248 8.60 -15.23 8.81
C GLY A 248 8.22 -13.78 8.44
N LEU A 249 9.10 -13.09 7.72
CA LEU A 249 8.87 -11.72 7.24
C LEU A 249 7.72 -11.63 6.23
N ALA A 250 7.54 -12.61 5.36
CA ALA A 250 6.41 -12.66 4.43
C ALA A 250 5.08 -12.71 5.20
N VAL A 251 4.94 -13.66 6.13
CA VAL A 251 3.72 -13.78 6.93
C VAL A 251 3.49 -12.54 7.81
N LEU A 252 4.54 -12.04 8.48
CA LEU A 252 4.45 -10.87 9.35
C LEU A 252 4.13 -9.60 8.58
N SER A 253 4.71 -9.39 7.39
CA SER A 253 4.42 -8.23 6.55
C SER A 253 2.99 -8.27 6.02
N GLY A 254 2.54 -9.40 5.47
CA GLY A 254 1.16 -9.56 5.03
C GLY A 254 0.14 -9.32 6.15
N LEU A 255 0.44 -9.82 7.36
CA LEU A 255 -0.38 -9.60 8.54
C LEU A 255 -0.38 -8.14 8.98
N ALA A 256 0.79 -7.51 9.06
CA ALA A 256 0.94 -6.12 9.46
C ALA A 256 0.22 -5.17 8.51
N ILE A 257 0.43 -5.29 7.19
CA ILE A 257 -0.20 -4.39 6.23
C ILE A 257 -1.72 -4.61 6.20
N GLY A 258 -2.18 -5.86 6.20
CA GLY A 258 -3.61 -6.18 6.23
C GLY A 258 -4.29 -5.64 7.49
N ALA A 259 -3.66 -5.81 8.65
CA ALA A 259 -4.19 -5.33 9.93
C ALA A 259 -4.18 -3.81 10.02
N LEU A 260 -3.07 -3.16 9.65
CA LEU A 260 -2.96 -1.70 9.62
C LEU A 260 -4.00 -1.08 8.67
N SER A 261 -4.21 -1.69 7.50
CA SER A 261 -5.20 -1.25 6.52
C SER A 261 -6.62 -1.31 7.08
N ALA A 262 -7.01 -2.46 7.64
CA ALA A 262 -8.34 -2.64 8.25
C ALA A 262 -8.57 -1.70 9.44
N VAL A 263 -7.58 -1.57 10.34
CA VAL A 263 -7.67 -0.66 11.49
C VAL A 263 -7.81 0.79 11.04
N ALA A 264 -7.07 1.19 10.01
CA ALA A 264 -7.18 2.54 9.46
C ALA A 264 -8.58 2.81 8.86
N ASP A 265 -9.17 1.85 8.16
CA ASP A 265 -10.55 1.96 7.68
C ASP A 265 -11.55 2.03 8.86
N PHE A 266 -11.35 1.23 9.91
CA PHE A 266 -12.21 1.23 11.11
C PHE A 266 -12.18 2.55 11.86
N LEU A 267 -11.01 3.19 11.95
CA LEU A 267 -10.86 4.52 12.53
C LEU A 267 -11.47 5.63 11.65
N GLY A 268 -11.80 5.32 10.40
CA GLY A 268 -12.33 6.28 9.44
C GLY A 268 -11.25 7.20 8.87
N ALA A 269 -10.04 6.69 8.67
CA ALA A 269 -8.96 7.45 8.06
C ALA A 269 -9.35 7.94 6.65
N LEU A 270 -8.95 9.18 6.34
CA LEU A 270 -9.23 9.83 5.06
C LEU A 270 -8.43 9.15 3.94
N GLY A 271 -9.02 9.03 2.75
CA GLY A 271 -8.35 8.39 1.61
C GLY A 271 -8.20 6.86 1.69
N SER A 272 -8.90 6.20 2.64
CA SER A 272 -8.85 4.76 2.95
C SER A 272 -7.56 4.27 3.58
N GLY A 273 -7.66 3.28 4.47
CA GLY A 273 -6.52 2.66 5.13
C GLY A 273 -5.53 2.05 4.15
N THR A 274 -6.06 1.36 3.13
CA THR A 274 -5.24 0.81 2.05
C THR A 274 -4.53 1.90 1.25
N GLY A 275 -5.24 2.97 0.90
CA GLY A 275 -4.67 4.08 0.14
C GLY A 275 -3.49 4.71 0.86
N ILE A 276 -3.63 5.00 2.17
CA ILE A 276 -2.54 5.61 2.97
C ILE A 276 -1.31 4.70 2.99
N LEU A 277 -1.48 3.40 3.22
CA LEU A 277 -0.36 2.44 3.23
C LEU A 277 0.34 2.38 1.86
N LEU A 278 -0.43 2.39 0.77
CA LEU A 278 0.11 2.45 -0.59
C LEU A 278 0.94 3.71 -0.80
N ALA A 279 0.40 4.87 -0.42
CA ALA A 279 1.08 6.14 -0.55
C ALA A 279 2.41 6.14 0.22
N VAL A 280 2.43 5.63 1.46
CA VAL A 280 3.65 5.52 2.27
C VAL A 280 4.65 4.57 1.62
N GLY A 281 4.26 3.35 1.24
CA GLY A 281 5.18 2.37 0.67
C GLY A 281 5.75 2.79 -0.68
N ILE A 282 4.95 3.43 -1.54
CA ILE A 282 5.41 3.99 -2.82
C ILE A 282 6.37 5.16 -2.58
N THR A 283 6.04 6.07 -1.66
CA THR A 283 6.91 7.19 -1.31
C THR A 283 8.24 6.71 -0.75
N TYR A 284 8.23 5.69 0.11
CA TYR A 284 9.45 5.11 0.68
C TYR A 284 10.30 4.43 -0.40
N SER A 285 9.67 3.68 -1.30
CA SER A 285 10.35 3.04 -2.43
C SER A 285 11.02 4.09 -3.33
N LEU A 286 10.30 5.15 -3.67
CA LEU A 286 10.83 6.27 -4.45
C LEU A 286 12.00 6.98 -3.75
N TYR A 287 11.89 7.19 -2.43
CA TYR A 287 12.95 7.77 -1.63
C TYR A 287 14.23 6.91 -1.67
N GLU A 288 14.11 5.59 -1.51
CA GLU A 288 15.26 4.69 -1.56
C GLU A 288 15.93 4.67 -2.93
N GLU A 289 15.15 4.69 -4.00
CA GLU A 289 15.66 4.72 -5.36
C GLU A 289 16.49 5.97 -5.62
N ILE A 290 15.94 7.15 -5.29
CA ILE A 290 16.64 8.43 -5.39
C ILE A 290 17.90 8.45 -4.49
N ALA A 291 17.81 7.91 -3.28
CA ALA A 291 18.94 7.86 -2.37
C ALA A 291 20.07 6.96 -2.92
N ARG A 292 19.71 5.80 -3.50
CA ARG A 292 20.65 4.86 -4.11
C ARG A 292 21.37 5.50 -5.31
N GLU A 293 20.66 6.20 -6.17
CA GLU A 293 21.27 6.89 -7.31
C GLU A 293 22.23 7.99 -6.87
N ARG A 294 21.84 8.86 -5.92
CA ARG A 294 22.76 9.89 -5.40
C ARG A 294 24.03 9.29 -4.81
N VAL A 295 23.92 8.18 -4.08
CA VAL A 295 25.11 7.49 -3.53
C VAL A 295 26.01 6.98 -4.65
N SER A 296 25.41 6.46 -5.73
CA SER A 296 26.17 6.00 -6.90
C SER A 296 26.89 7.14 -7.63
N GLU A 297 26.29 8.33 -7.69
CA GLU A 297 26.88 9.54 -8.28
C GLU A 297 27.97 10.16 -7.39
N MET A 298 27.75 10.20 -6.07
CA MET A 298 28.67 10.79 -5.10
C MET A 298 29.95 9.98 -4.90
N PHE A 299 29.88 8.64 -5.06
CA PHE A 299 31.03 7.76 -4.93
C PHE A 299 31.27 6.97 -6.23
N PRO A 300 31.84 7.59 -7.28
CA PRO A 300 32.15 6.90 -8.54
C PRO A 300 33.15 5.74 -8.36
N ALA A 301 33.89 5.69 -7.25
CA ALA A 301 34.75 4.57 -6.89
C ALA A 301 33.97 3.31 -6.45
N LEU A 302 32.73 3.45 -5.98
CA LEU A 302 31.84 2.34 -5.61
C LEU A 302 31.30 1.59 -6.84
N ARG A 303 31.19 2.25 -8.01
CA ARG A 303 30.88 1.59 -9.30
C ARG A 303 31.82 0.42 -9.59
N ARG A 304 33.13 0.61 -9.38
CA ARG A 304 34.15 -0.43 -9.60
C ARG A 304 34.07 -1.61 -8.63
N PHE A 305 33.44 -1.44 -7.47
CA PHE A 305 33.25 -2.49 -6.46
C PHE A 305 31.90 -3.21 -6.58
N LEU A 306 30.91 -2.57 -7.21
CA LEU A 306 29.56 -3.10 -7.47
C LEU A 306 29.40 -3.79 -8.83
N GLY A 307 30.45 -3.82 -9.65
CA GLY A 307 30.52 -4.71 -10.81
C GLY A 307 29.73 -4.26 -12.05
N GLU A 308 29.60 -2.95 -12.26
CA GLU A 308 29.37 -2.38 -13.60
C GLU A 308 30.68 -1.86 -14.21
#